data_AF-A0A8K0DKM1-F1
#
_entry.id   AF-A0A8K0DKM1-F1
#
_cell.length_a   1.000
_cell.length_b   1.000
_cell.length_c   1.000
_cell.angle_alpha   90.00
_cell.angle_beta   90.00
_cell.angle_gamma   90.00
#
_symmetry.space_group_name_H-M   'P 1'
#
loop_
_entity.id
_entity.type
_entity.pdbx_description
1 polymer ?
#
loop_
_entity_poly.entity_id
_entity_poly.type
_entity_poly.pdbx_seq_one_letter_code
_entity_poly.pdbx_strand_id
1 'polypeptide(L)'
;MISTMVGLSHVARQLHKTVVQKISRFTDRAFSEKYLLFTNLGISFTLSGVGDVIEQQYEIFRGTLKEWDKLRTRKMAISGVTVGIMCHYYYALLDKRLPGRSISVLVKKVFIDQVICSPLCISVFLVTVAYLEGSTMKQFIEDLKRKGWRLYCADWVVWPPAQFINFYFIAPKYRVLYDSTISLGYDIYTSYVNHDKDAEDEEES
;
A
#
# COMPACT_ATOMS: atom_id res chain seq x y z
N MET A 1 33.55 27.59 28.37
CA MET A 1 32.41 26.63 28.38
C MET A 1 31.22 27.13 27.56
N ILE A 2 30.72 28.36 27.77
CA ILE A 2 29.55 28.91 27.05
C ILE A 2 29.78 29.08 25.53
N SER A 3 30.94 29.59 25.11
CA SER A 3 31.25 29.78 23.67
C SER A 3 31.30 28.49 22.86
N THR A 4 31.70 27.38 23.50
CA THR A 4 31.77 26.04 22.88
C THR A 4 30.38 25.44 22.69
N MET A 5 29.45 25.66 23.63
CA MET A 5 28.05 25.22 23.53
C MET A 5 27.28 26.01 22.46
N VAL A 6 27.53 27.31 22.32
CA VAL A 6 26.94 28.14 21.25
C VAL A 6 27.42 27.68 19.87
N GLY A 7 28.72 27.38 19.72
CA GLY A 7 29.30 26.84 18.47
C GLY A 7 28.69 25.50 18.07
N LEU A 8 28.54 24.57 19.01
CA LEU A 8 27.86 23.27 18.78
C LEU A 8 26.40 23.45 18.35
N SER A 9 25.66 24.37 18.98
CA SER A 9 24.27 24.66 18.61
C SER A 9 24.14 25.27 17.20
N HIS A 10 25.15 26.01 16.74
CA HIS A 10 25.17 26.63 15.42
C HIS A 10 25.48 25.59 14.34
N VAL A 11 26.47 24.73 14.58
CA VAL A 11 26.82 23.60 13.71
C VAL A 11 25.65 22.61 13.59
N ALA A 12 25.00 22.26 14.70
CA ALA A 12 23.82 21.39 14.70
C ALA A 12 22.66 22.00 13.88
N ARG A 13 22.39 23.30 14.04
CA ARG A 13 21.37 24.01 13.25
C ARG A 13 21.72 24.08 11.77
N GLN A 14 22.99 24.26 11.42
CA GLN A 14 23.44 24.31 10.03
C GLN A 14 23.36 22.93 9.37
N LEU A 15 23.80 21.88 10.08
CA LEU A 15 23.66 20.49 9.63
C LEU A 15 22.19 20.13 9.42
N HIS A 16 21.32 20.45 10.40
CA HIS A 16 19.88 20.25 10.28
C HIS A 16 19.32 20.95 9.03
N LYS A 17 19.67 22.22 8.79
CA LYS A 17 19.23 22.94 7.58
C LYS A 17 19.72 22.25 6.30
N THR A 18 20.98 21.84 6.23
CA THR A 18 21.52 21.14 5.06
C THR A 18 20.85 19.79 4.81
N VAL A 19 20.59 19.02 5.87
CA VAL A 19 19.88 17.74 5.79
C VAL A 19 18.44 17.97 5.31
N VAL A 20 17.70 18.89 5.93
CA VAL A 20 16.33 19.22 5.54
C VAL A 20 16.26 19.70 4.08
N GLN A 21 17.19 20.54 3.64
CA GLN A 21 17.25 21.00 2.24
C GLN A 21 17.58 19.87 1.25
N LYS A 22 18.46 18.94 1.62
CA LYS A 22 18.75 17.76 0.79
C LYS A 22 17.53 16.85 0.68
N ILE A 23 16.85 16.58 1.81
CA ILE A 23 15.63 15.78 1.85
C ILE A 23 14.53 16.45 1.01
N SER A 24 14.26 17.73 1.22
CA SER A 24 13.25 18.46 0.45
C SER A 24 13.52 18.38 -1.06
N ARG A 25 14.75 18.64 -1.51
CA ARG A 25 15.10 18.55 -2.94
C ARG A 25 14.92 17.15 -3.50
N PHE A 26 15.27 16.12 -2.72
CA PHE A 26 15.06 14.73 -3.11
C PHE A 26 13.56 14.43 -3.22
N THR A 27 12.77 14.78 -2.21
CA THR A 27 11.31 14.60 -2.19
C THR A 27 10.64 15.33 -3.35
N ASP A 28 11.01 16.58 -3.61
CA ASP A 28 10.45 17.36 -4.71
C ASP A 28 10.77 16.75 -6.07
N ARG A 29 11.96 16.15 -6.22
CA ARG A 29 12.34 15.43 -7.43
C ARG A 29 11.59 14.10 -7.55
N ALA A 30 11.54 13.30 -6.49
CA ALA A 30 10.88 12.00 -6.47
C ALA A 30 9.38 12.12 -6.76
N PHE A 31 8.71 13.11 -6.16
CA PHE A 31 7.29 13.38 -6.37
C PHE A 31 7.01 14.43 -7.46
N SER A 32 7.98 14.68 -8.35
CA SER A 32 7.74 15.48 -9.55
C SER A 32 6.93 14.69 -10.57
N GLU A 33 6.18 15.36 -11.43
CA GLU A 33 5.32 14.71 -12.45
C GLU A 33 6.10 13.70 -13.32
N LYS A 34 7.38 13.98 -13.59
CA LYS A 34 8.25 13.09 -14.38
C LYS A 34 8.57 11.77 -13.70
N TYR A 35 8.71 11.76 -12.38
CA TYR A 35 9.15 10.59 -11.61
C TYR A 35 8.04 9.98 -10.74
N LEU A 36 6.88 10.63 -10.65
CA LEU A 36 5.79 10.26 -9.74
C LEU A 36 5.34 8.82 -9.92
N LEU A 37 5.21 8.33 -11.16
CA LEU A 37 4.87 6.93 -11.42
C LEU A 37 5.92 6.00 -10.81
N PHE A 38 7.20 6.15 -11.16
CA PHE A 38 8.27 5.30 -10.66
C PHE A 38 8.41 5.35 -9.14
N THR A 39 8.23 6.53 -8.54
CA THR A 39 8.24 6.71 -7.08
C THR A 39 7.10 5.93 -6.43
N ASN A 40 5.87 6.06 -6.96
CA ASN A 40 4.72 5.31 -6.46
C ASN A 40 4.93 3.81 -6.59
N LEU A 41 5.38 3.32 -7.75
CA LEU A 41 5.65 1.90 -7.97
C LEU A 41 6.75 1.37 -7.05
N GLY A 42 7.81 2.15 -6.82
CA GLY A 42 8.89 1.79 -5.89
C GLY A 42 8.41 1.70 -4.45
N ILE A 43 7.54 2.62 -4.02
CA ILE A 43 6.91 2.59 -2.70
C ILE A 43 6.03 1.34 -2.58
N SER A 44 5.11 1.09 -3.52
CA SER A 44 4.21 -0.06 -3.46
C SER A 44 4.97 -1.39 -3.49
N PHE A 45 5.98 -1.53 -4.35
CA PHE A 45 6.86 -2.70 -4.38
C PHE A 45 7.51 -2.95 -3.00
N THR A 46 8.05 -1.88 -2.41
CA THR A 46 8.78 -1.97 -1.15
C THR A 46 7.84 -2.34 -0.01
N LEU A 47 6.70 -1.66 0.11
CA LEU A 47 5.79 -1.87 1.24
C LEU A 47 5.07 -3.21 1.18
N SER A 48 4.64 -3.67 0.00
CA SER A 48 4.04 -5.00 -0.10
C SER A 48 5.05 -6.12 0.17
N GLY A 49 6.31 -5.93 -0.23
CA GLY A 49 7.39 -6.84 0.18
C GLY A 49 7.66 -6.81 1.69
N VAL A 50 7.70 -5.63 2.30
CA VAL A 50 7.91 -5.48 3.76
C VAL A 50 6.73 -6.05 4.55
N GLY A 51 5.49 -5.82 4.11
CA GLY A 51 4.29 -6.36 4.74
C GLY A 51 4.32 -7.89 4.77
N ASP A 52 4.69 -8.52 3.66
CA ASP A 52 4.85 -9.98 3.59
C ASP A 52 6.00 -10.50 4.49
N VAL A 53 7.13 -9.79 4.58
CA VAL A 53 8.21 -10.16 5.50
C VAL A 53 7.74 -10.12 6.95
N ILE A 54 6.97 -9.11 7.33
CA ILE A 54 6.40 -8.98 8.68
C ILE A 54 5.45 -10.14 8.97
N GLU A 55 4.56 -10.47 8.03
CA GLU A 55 3.62 -11.57 8.18
C GLU A 55 4.35 -12.92 8.31
N GLN A 56 5.30 -13.21 7.42
CA GLN A 56 6.08 -14.45 7.53
C GLN A 56 6.87 -14.53 8.83
N GLN A 57 7.38 -13.39 9.34
CA GLN A 57 8.06 -13.36 10.63
C GLN A 57 7.11 -13.68 11.79
N TYR A 58 5.86 -13.25 11.69
CA TYR A 58 4.79 -13.60 12.63
C TYR A 58 4.42 -15.09 12.54
N GLU A 59 4.27 -15.65 11.32
CA GLU A 59 4.04 -17.08 11.10
C GLU A 59 5.17 -17.95 11.67
N ILE A 60 6.44 -17.54 11.49
CA ILE A 60 7.61 -18.21 12.08
C ILE A 60 7.56 -18.17 13.61
N PHE A 61 7.20 -17.01 14.18
CA PHE A 61 7.05 -16.87 15.62
C PHE A 61 5.92 -17.75 16.19
N ARG A 62 4.83 -17.93 15.43
CA ARG A 62 3.71 -18.82 15.77
C ARG A 62 4.01 -20.30 15.51
N GLY A 63 5.09 -20.61 14.80
CA GLY A 63 5.48 -21.97 14.44
C GLY A 63 4.69 -22.56 13.25
N THR A 64 3.91 -21.76 12.52
CA THR A 64 3.16 -22.20 11.33
C THR A 64 4.04 -22.24 10.08
N LEU A 65 5.11 -21.44 10.04
CA LEU A 65 6.13 -21.44 8.99
C LEU A 65 7.50 -21.79 9.59
N LYS A 66 8.28 -22.65 8.91
CA LYS A 66 9.60 -23.08 9.40
C LYS A 66 10.71 -22.07 9.10
N GLU A 67 10.69 -21.50 7.91
CA GLU A 67 11.73 -20.59 7.41
C GLU A 67 11.14 -19.57 6.45
N TRP A 68 11.83 -18.46 6.26
CA TRP A 68 11.40 -17.38 5.39
C TRP A 68 11.39 -17.78 3.91
N ASP A 69 10.22 -17.67 3.27
CA ASP A 69 10.01 -17.88 1.84
C ASP A 69 10.25 -16.57 1.05
N LYS A 70 11.44 -16.48 0.46
CA LYS A 70 11.84 -15.35 -0.41
C LYS A 70 11.01 -15.25 -1.68
N LEU A 71 10.52 -16.38 -2.19
CA LEU A 71 9.74 -16.43 -3.42
C LEU A 71 8.35 -15.83 -3.16
N ARG A 72 7.72 -16.16 -2.03
CA ARG A 72 6.47 -15.54 -1.56
C ARG A 72 6.62 -14.02 -1.46
N THR A 73 7.66 -13.52 -0.79
CA THR A 73 7.92 -12.07 -0.69
C THR A 73 8.09 -11.41 -2.04
N ARG A 74 8.78 -12.06 -2.99
CA ARG A 74 8.93 -11.54 -4.34
C ARG A 74 7.58 -11.45 -5.07
N LYS A 75 6.71 -12.44 -4.92
CA LYS A 75 5.37 -12.43 -5.54
C LYS A 75 4.52 -11.29 -4.99
N MET A 76 4.52 -11.11 -3.67
CA MET A 76 3.81 -10.01 -3.00
C MET A 76 4.34 -8.63 -3.38
N ALA A 77 5.66 -8.49 -3.52
CA ALA A 77 6.25 -7.24 -3.99
C ALA A 77 5.85 -6.91 -5.44
N ILE A 78 5.79 -7.92 -6.32
CA ILE A 78 5.33 -7.75 -7.72
C ILE A 78 3.85 -7.39 -7.77
N SER A 79 2.99 -7.99 -6.94
CA SER A 79 1.58 -7.61 -6.88
C SER A 79 1.39 -6.17 -6.37
N GLY A 80 2.25 -5.70 -5.47
CA GLY A 80 2.29 -4.28 -5.08
C GLY A 80 2.54 -3.34 -6.27
N VAL A 81 3.39 -3.75 -7.23
CA VAL A 81 3.62 -2.95 -8.46
C VAL A 81 2.38 -2.90 -9.34
N THR A 82 1.70 -4.03 -9.57
CA THR A 82 0.53 -4.06 -10.46
C THR A 82 -0.63 -3.26 -9.89
N VAL A 83 -0.88 -3.35 -8.58
CA VAL A 83 -1.86 -2.51 -7.88
C VAL A 83 -1.42 -1.03 -7.89
N GLY A 84 -0.13 -0.75 -7.65
CA GLY A 84 0.42 0.61 -7.67
C GLY A 84 0.24 1.34 -9.01
N ILE A 85 0.32 0.62 -10.14
CA ILE A 85 0.01 1.17 -11.47
C ILE A 85 -1.45 1.62 -11.52
N MET A 86 -2.38 0.75 -11.09
CA MET A 86 -3.81 1.04 -11.08
C MET A 86 -4.13 2.26 -10.19
N CYS A 87 -3.61 2.28 -8.96
CA CYS A 87 -3.83 3.39 -8.02
C CYS A 87 -3.30 4.72 -8.58
N HIS A 88 -2.11 4.74 -9.19
CA HIS A 88 -1.54 5.97 -9.76
C HIS A 88 -2.48 6.61 -10.79
N TYR A 89 -2.95 5.83 -11.76
CA TYR A 89 -3.84 6.34 -12.79
C TYR A 89 -5.25 6.62 -12.27
N TYR A 90 -5.74 5.84 -11.31
CA TYR A 90 -7.02 6.06 -10.67
C TYR A 90 -7.08 7.43 -9.96
N TYR A 91 -6.09 7.75 -9.13
CA TYR A 91 -6.05 9.04 -8.44
C TYR A 91 -5.99 10.22 -9.42
N ALA A 92 -5.19 10.10 -10.49
CA ALA A 92 -5.11 11.13 -11.53
C ALA A 92 -6.47 11.33 -12.23
N LEU A 93 -7.19 10.24 -12.53
CA LEU A 93 -8.52 10.29 -13.14
C LEU A 93 -9.56 10.88 -12.18
N LEU A 94 -9.56 10.46 -10.93
CA LEU A 94 -10.52 10.87 -9.92
C LEU A 94 -10.43 12.37 -9.63
N ASP A 95 -9.21 12.92 -9.53
CA ASP A 95 -9.02 14.36 -9.33
C ASP A 95 -9.43 15.19 -10.53
N LYS A 96 -9.22 14.67 -11.74
CA LYS A 96 -9.68 15.33 -12.97
C LYS A 96 -11.21 15.36 -13.06
N ARG A 97 -11.89 14.29 -12.62
CA ARG A 97 -13.36 14.14 -12.72
C ARG A 97 -14.12 14.79 -11.58
N LEU A 98 -13.55 14.81 -10.38
CA LEU A 98 -14.16 15.34 -9.16
C LEU A 98 -13.23 16.38 -8.52
N PRO A 99 -13.09 17.58 -9.11
CA PRO A 99 -12.30 18.64 -8.52
C PRO A 99 -12.95 19.17 -7.24
N GLY A 100 -12.12 19.67 -6.32
CA GLY A 100 -12.58 20.31 -5.09
C GLY A 100 -12.44 19.45 -3.82
N ARG A 101 -12.74 20.08 -2.68
CA ARG A 101 -12.56 19.53 -1.32
C ARG A 101 -13.80 19.70 -0.42
N SER A 102 -14.97 19.98 -0.98
CA SER A 102 -16.20 20.04 -0.18
C SER A 102 -16.54 18.65 0.36
N ILE A 103 -17.16 18.58 1.54
CA ILE A 103 -17.52 17.31 2.19
C ILE A 103 -18.36 16.44 1.23
N SER A 104 -19.28 17.04 0.46
CA SER A 104 -20.07 16.29 -0.55
C SER A 104 -19.22 15.67 -1.65
N VAL A 105 -18.20 16.38 -2.15
CA VAL A 105 -17.26 15.84 -3.14
C VAL A 105 -16.44 14.70 -2.54
N LEU A 106 -16.01 14.84 -1.28
CA LEU A 106 -15.25 13.80 -0.59
C LEU A 106 -16.06 12.52 -0.39
N VAL A 107 -17.29 12.62 0.11
CA VAL A 107 -18.18 11.46 0.27
C VAL A 107 -18.39 10.76 -1.06
N LYS A 108 -18.57 11.50 -2.15
CA LYS A 108 -18.66 10.93 -3.50
C LYS A 108 -17.37 10.23 -3.93
N LYS A 109 -16.20 10.83 -3.66
CA LYS A 109 -14.89 10.22 -3.96
C LYS A 109 -14.70 8.92 -3.21
N VAL A 110 -14.95 8.91 -1.90
CA VAL A 110 -14.85 7.70 -1.07
C VAL A 110 -15.82 6.64 -1.54
N PHE A 111 -17.07 7.00 -1.86
CA PHE A 111 -18.04 6.02 -2.38
C PHE A 111 -17.60 5.41 -3.71
N ILE A 112 -17.11 6.22 -4.65
CA ILE A 112 -16.59 5.76 -5.94
C ILE A 112 -15.34 4.89 -5.77
N ASP A 113 -14.47 5.26 -4.84
CA ASP A 113 -13.29 4.49 -4.48
C ASP A 113 -13.68 3.09 -4.02
N GLN A 114 -14.60 2.99 -3.07
CA GLN A 114 -15.02 1.70 -2.53
C GLN A 114 -15.80 0.83 -3.53
N VAL A 115 -16.65 1.41 -4.38
CA VAL A 115 -17.49 0.65 -5.31
C VAL A 115 -16.76 0.29 -6.61
N ILE A 116 -15.73 1.06 -7.00
CA ILE A 116 -15.02 0.88 -8.28
C ILE A 116 -13.55 0.55 -8.06
N CYS A 117 -12.83 1.38 -7.32
CA CYS A 117 -11.38 1.23 -7.16
C CYS A 117 -11.03 -0.01 -6.35
N SER A 118 -11.62 -0.19 -5.16
CA SER A 118 -11.36 -1.33 -4.28
C SER A 118 -11.58 -2.69 -4.96
N PRO A 119 -12.74 -2.99 -5.58
CA PRO A 119 -12.92 -4.29 -6.24
C PRO A 119 -11.99 -4.49 -7.43
N LEU A 120 -11.64 -3.42 -8.17
CA LEU A 120 -10.65 -3.51 -9.25
C LEU A 120 -9.25 -3.80 -8.71
N CYS A 121 -8.81 -3.12 -7.64
CA CYS A 121 -7.49 -3.34 -7.04
C CYS A 121 -7.37 -4.75 -6.47
N ILE A 122 -8.38 -5.22 -5.74
CA ILE A 122 -8.43 -6.59 -5.21
C ILE A 122 -8.40 -7.62 -6.36
N SER A 123 -9.15 -7.38 -7.43
CA SER A 123 -9.14 -8.27 -8.60
C SER A 123 -7.77 -8.30 -9.28
N VAL A 124 -7.13 -7.15 -9.46
CA VAL A 124 -5.78 -7.05 -10.04
C VAL A 124 -4.75 -7.75 -9.16
N PHE A 125 -4.83 -7.59 -7.84
CA PHE A 125 -4.02 -8.31 -6.88
C PHE A 125 -4.17 -9.83 -7.05
N LEU A 126 -5.40 -10.35 -6.97
CA LEU A 126 -5.66 -11.78 -7.05
C LEU A 126 -5.27 -12.38 -8.42
N VAL A 127 -5.52 -11.66 -9.52
CA VAL A 127 -5.06 -12.07 -10.85
C VAL A 127 -3.54 -12.13 -10.91
N THR A 128 -2.85 -11.14 -10.33
CA THR A 128 -1.38 -11.10 -10.33
C THR A 128 -0.81 -12.28 -9.53
N VAL A 129 -1.34 -12.52 -8.33
CA VAL A 129 -0.92 -13.65 -7.48
C VAL A 129 -1.20 -14.98 -8.16
N ALA A 130 -2.42 -15.19 -8.67
CA ALA A 130 -2.80 -16.41 -9.38
C ALA A 130 -1.87 -16.70 -10.57
N TYR A 131 -1.50 -15.67 -11.35
CA TYR A 131 -0.54 -15.80 -12.44
C TYR A 131 0.86 -16.18 -11.95
N LEU A 132 1.36 -15.51 -10.91
CA LEU A 132 2.71 -15.76 -10.37
C LEU A 132 2.84 -17.09 -9.64
N GLU A 133 1.73 -17.64 -9.15
CA GLU A 133 1.65 -18.94 -8.47
C GLU A 133 1.34 -20.09 -9.43
N GLY A 134 0.97 -19.80 -10.68
CA GLY A 134 0.58 -20.82 -11.65
C GLY A 134 -0.77 -21.46 -11.32
N SER A 135 -1.69 -20.71 -10.71
CA SER A 135 -3.02 -21.19 -10.33
C SER A 135 -3.87 -21.55 -11.55
N THR A 136 -4.70 -22.58 -11.40
CA THR A 136 -5.73 -22.92 -12.39
C THR A 136 -6.88 -21.92 -12.35
N MET A 137 -7.68 -21.86 -13.43
CA MET A 137 -8.88 -21.00 -13.47
C MET A 137 -9.88 -21.33 -12.35
N LYS A 138 -9.98 -22.63 -11.97
CA LYS A 138 -10.85 -23.06 -10.88
C LYS A 138 -10.40 -22.46 -9.53
N GLN A 139 -9.12 -22.62 -9.20
CA GLN A 139 -8.52 -22.06 -7.98
C GLN A 139 -8.65 -20.53 -7.95
N PHE A 140 -8.42 -19.86 -9.08
CA PHE A 140 -8.60 -18.41 -9.16
C PHE A 140 -10.05 -17.98 -8.86
N ILE A 141 -11.05 -18.69 -9.37
CA ILE A 141 -12.47 -18.36 -9.10
C ILE A 141 -12.82 -18.59 -7.62
N GLU A 142 -12.29 -19.66 -7.01
CA GLU A 142 -12.46 -19.94 -5.59
C GLU A 142 -11.81 -18.85 -4.73
N ASP A 143 -10.57 -18.45 -5.06
CA ASP A 143 -9.87 -17.35 -4.40
C ASP A 143 -10.59 -16.01 -4.57
N LEU A 144 -11.11 -15.72 -5.75
CA LEU A 144 -11.89 -14.50 -5.99
C LEU A 144 -13.15 -14.45 -5.11
N LYS A 145 -13.83 -15.58 -4.92
CA LYS A 145 -15.00 -15.66 -4.04
C LYS A 145 -14.63 -15.55 -2.57
N ARG A 146 -13.62 -16.30 -2.13
CA ARG A 146 -13.28 -16.43 -0.71
C ARG A 146 -12.35 -15.33 -0.23
N LYS A 147 -11.14 -15.28 -0.80
CA LYS A 147 -10.13 -14.26 -0.46
C LYS A 147 -10.60 -12.88 -0.88
N GLY A 148 -11.14 -12.76 -2.10
CA GLY A 148 -11.66 -11.49 -2.60
C GLY A 148 -12.75 -10.89 -1.72
N TRP A 149 -13.69 -11.72 -1.23
CA TRP A 149 -14.72 -11.26 -0.30
C TRP A 149 -14.14 -10.87 1.07
N ARG A 150 -13.28 -11.70 1.66
CA ARG A 150 -12.60 -11.38 2.94
C ARG A 150 -11.82 -10.07 2.87
N LEU A 151 -11.08 -9.87 1.77
CA LEU A 151 -10.33 -8.64 1.50
C LEU A 151 -11.29 -7.47 1.36
N TYR A 152 -12.34 -7.60 0.54
CA TYR A 152 -13.29 -6.52 0.32
C TYR A 152 -14.03 -6.09 1.60
N CYS A 153 -14.41 -7.04 2.47
CA CYS A 153 -14.99 -6.70 3.76
C CYS A 153 -14.02 -5.92 4.67
N ALA A 154 -12.74 -6.33 4.73
CA ALA A 154 -11.72 -5.60 5.47
C ALA A 154 -11.46 -4.22 4.85
N ASP A 155 -11.54 -4.12 3.51
CA ASP A 155 -11.36 -2.90 2.75
C ASP A 155 -12.32 -1.80 3.22
N TRP A 156 -13.61 -2.14 3.37
CA TRP A 156 -14.66 -1.25 3.88
C TRP A 156 -14.44 -0.75 5.31
N VAL A 157 -13.60 -1.41 6.10
CA VAL A 157 -13.27 -0.97 7.45
C VAL A 157 -12.08 -0.01 7.43
N VAL A 158 -11.07 -0.32 6.61
CA VAL A 158 -9.79 0.40 6.59
C VAL A 158 -9.86 1.65 5.71
N TRP A 159 -10.41 1.52 4.50
CA TRP A 159 -10.23 2.53 3.47
C TRP A 159 -11.19 3.71 3.54
N PRO A 160 -12.48 3.60 3.89
CA PRO A 160 -13.33 4.78 4.02
C PRO A 160 -12.76 5.88 4.95
N PRO A 161 -12.29 5.59 6.18
CA PRO A 161 -11.67 6.61 7.00
C PRO A 161 -10.31 7.07 6.44
N ALA A 162 -9.50 6.15 5.90
CA ALA A 162 -8.20 6.49 5.33
C ALA A 162 -8.33 7.42 4.11
N GLN A 163 -9.25 7.12 3.18
CA GLN A 163 -9.50 7.89 1.97
C GLN A 163 -10.14 9.24 2.28
N PHE A 164 -10.97 9.33 3.33
CA PHE A 164 -11.47 10.62 3.79
C PHE A 164 -10.32 11.54 4.18
N ILE A 165 -9.35 11.04 4.97
CA ILE A 165 -8.13 11.79 5.33
C ILE A 165 -7.31 12.11 4.09
N ASN A 166 -7.12 11.13 3.19
CA ASN A 166 -6.34 11.26 1.97
C ASN A 166 -6.85 12.39 1.06
N PHE A 167 -8.15 12.42 0.80
CA PHE A 167 -8.76 13.42 -0.08
C PHE A 167 -8.90 14.79 0.57
N TYR A 168 -9.06 14.86 1.90
CA TYR A 168 -9.22 16.12 2.61
C TYR A 168 -7.87 16.81 2.89
N PHE A 169 -6.93 16.11 3.51
CA PHE A 169 -5.71 16.70 4.07
C PHE A 169 -4.49 16.53 3.15
N ILE A 170 -4.41 15.45 2.38
CA ILE A 170 -3.19 15.10 1.65
C ILE A 170 -3.18 15.76 0.27
N ALA A 171 -2.07 16.43 -0.05
CA ALA A 171 -1.87 17.03 -1.37
C ALA A 171 -1.79 15.93 -2.46
N PRO A 172 -2.34 16.15 -3.67
CA PRO A 172 -2.45 15.13 -4.71
C PRO A 172 -1.16 14.32 -4.96
N LYS A 173 -0.01 15.00 -5.04
CA LYS A 173 1.31 14.36 -5.28
C LYS A 173 1.76 13.40 -4.17
N TYR A 174 1.23 13.51 -2.94
CA TYR A 174 1.61 12.67 -1.80
C TYR A 174 0.54 11.64 -1.41
N ARG A 175 -0.59 11.59 -2.13
CA ARG A 175 -1.69 10.69 -1.76
C ARG A 175 -1.33 9.23 -1.83
N VAL A 176 -0.60 8.83 -2.87
CA VAL A 176 -0.13 7.44 -2.99
C VAL A 176 0.88 7.11 -1.89
N LEU A 177 1.73 8.05 -1.48
CA LEU A 177 2.63 7.83 -0.34
C LEU A 177 1.84 7.59 0.96
N TYR A 178 0.84 8.43 1.25
CA TYR A 178 -0.02 8.26 2.43
C TYR A 178 -0.79 6.93 2.37
N ASP A 179 -1.46 6.68 1.25
CA ASP A 179 -2.18 5.44 0.96
C ASP A 179 -1.30 4.21 1.21
N SER A 180 -0.10 4.22 0.63
CA SER A 180 0.92 3.19 0.80
C SER A 180 1.31 2.97 2.28
N THR A 181 1.37 4.02 3.11
CA THR A 181 1.66 3.83 4.55
C THR A 181 0.55 3.07 5.28
N ILE A 182 -0.71 3.28 4.91
CA ILE A 182 -1.85 2.52 5.43
C ILE A 182 -1.83 1.10 4.84
N SER A 183 -1.47 0.97 3.56
CA SER A 183 -1.33 -0.31 2.87
C SER A 183 -0.36 -1.23 3.58
N LEU A 184 0.67 -0.77 4.29
CA LEU A 184 1.56 -1.68 5.03
C LEU A 184 0.80 -2.58 6.01
N GLY A 185 -0.14 -2.02 6.77
CA GLY A 185 -0.98 -2.81 7.68
C GLY A 185 -1.93 -3.74 6.94
N TYR A 186 -2.48 -3.24 5.82
CA TYR A 186 -3.37 -4.02 4.96
C TYR A 186 -2.63 -5.13 4.19
N ASP A 187 -1.36 -4.94 3.85
CA ASP A 187 -0.48 -5.88 3.14
C ASP A 187 -0.08 -7.04 4.06
N ILE A 188 0.12 -6.77 5.36
CA ILE A 188 0.26 -7.82 6.38
C ILE A 188 -1.01 -8.70 6.38
N TYR A 189 -2.19 -8.08 6.52
CA TYR A 189 -3.47 -8.80 6.51
C TYR A 189 -3.72 -9.53 5.17
N THR A 190 -3.37 -8.91 4.05
CA THR A 190 -3.52 -9.50 2.71
C THR A 190 -2.59 -10.68 2.53
N SER A 191 -1.34 -10.59 3.00
CA SER A 191 -0.39 -11.71 3.00
C SER A 191 -0.92 -12.86 3.84
N TYR A 192 -1.46 -12.56 5.03
CA TYR A 192 -2.15 -13.55 5.86
C TYR A 192 -3.30 -14.22 5.10
N VAL A 193 -4.31 -13.46 4.64
CA VAL A 193 -5.48 -14.00 3.92
C VAL A 193 -5.09 -14.80 2.68
N ASN A 194 -4.02 -14.44 1.99
CA ASN A 194 -3.58 -15.17 0.80
C ASN A 194 -2.96 -16.54 1.11
N HIS A 195 -2.36 -16.70 2.30
CA HIS A 195 -1.61 -17.90 2.70
C HIS A 195 -2.20 -18.64 3.90
N ASP A 196 -3.32 -18.16 4.43
CA ASP A 196 -4.12 -18.75 5.48
C ASP A 196 -4.69 -20.09 5.00
N LYS A 197 -4.18 -21.20 5.56
CA LYS A 197 -4.57 -22.58 5.21
C LYS A 197 -5.75 -23.09 6.02
N ASP A 198 -5.98 -22.53 7.22
CA ASP A 198 -7.02 -23.02 8.14
C ASP A 198 -8.44 -22.84 7.58
N ALA A 199 -8.64 -21.89 6.64
CA ALA A 199 -9.89 -21.71 5.91
C ALA A 199 -10.12 -22.68 4.74
N GLU A 200 -9.15 -23.55 4.43
CA GLU A 200 -9.29 -24.64 3.45
C GLU A 200 -9.74 -25.94 4.12
N ASP A 201 -9.35 -26.17 5.38
CA ASP A 201 -9.61 -27.41 6.11
C ASP A 201 -10.96 -27.44 6.85
N GLU A 202 -11.53 -26.29 7.27
CA GLU A 202 -12.83 -26.24 7.98
C GLU A 202 -14.07 -26.57 7.10
N GLU A 203 -13.95 -26.53 5.76
CA GLU A 203 -15.06 -26.86 4.84
C GLU A 203 -14.95 -28.26 4.22
N GLU A 204 -13.81 -28.95 4.33
CA GLU A 204 -13.67 -30.37 3.95
C GLU A 204 -14.09 -31.35 5.07
N SER A 205 -14.37 -30.84 6.27
CA SER A 205 -14.83 -31.60 7.46
C SER A 205 -16.34 -31.46 7.72
#